data_AF-A0AA39UX86-F1
#
_entry.id   AF-A0AA39UX86-F1
#
_cell.length_a   1.000
_cell.length_b   1.000
_cell.length_c   1.000
_cell.angle_alpha   90.00
_cell.angle_beta   90.00
_cell.angle_gamma   90.00
#
_symmetry.space_group_name_H-M   'P 1'
#
loop_
_entity.id
_entity.type
_entity.pdbx_description
1 polymer ?
#
loop_
_entity_poly.entity_id
_entity_poly.type
_entity_poly.pdbx_seq_one_letter_code
_entity_poly.pdbx_strand_id
1 'polypeptide(L)'
;MVVVVEVVVSVMLLVDEGVAQLQINLIRAAAQSGTVTKSIPSEYYTDPIPGPDLFTNFPIEAEAELCRHPHLTCPLIRVGIFLYHLTMPHNSKKTYISPFWAFVDIDHEQCVFSGDGSQSLVLTHSTDAAAYIERLVGLPSKDWQRKSLIASNILQVKDLEPLVEKLTR
;
A
#
# COMPACT_ATOMS: atom_id res chain seq x y z
N MET A 1 -31.46 0.37 15.85
CA MET A 1 -30.40 -0.59 15.48
C MET A 1 -29.07 0.08 15.80
N VAL A 2 -28.29 -0.45 16.74
CA VAL A 2 -26.95 0.09 17.03
C VAL A 2 -26.02 -0.46 15.96
N VAL A 3 -25.43 0.40 15.15
CA VAL A 3 -24.40 0.00 14.19
C VAL A 3 -23.11 -0.16 14.97
N VAL A 4 -22.52 -1.36 14.91
CA VAL A 4 -21.26 -1.68 15.58
C VAL A 4 -20.16 -1.81 14.54
N VAL A 5 -18.99 -1.25 14.83
CA VAL A 5 -17.82 -1.36 13.95
C VAL A 5 -17.03 -2.60 14.34
N GLU A 6 -16.91 -3.54 13.41
CA GLU A 6 -16.15 -4.80 13.59
C GLU A 6 -14.76 -4.76 12.94
N VAL A 7 -14.60 -3.94 11.89
CA VAL A 7 -13.38 -3.85 11.09
C VAL A 7 -12.96 -2.39 10.91
N VAL A 8 -11.69 -2.11 11.19
CA VAL A 8 -11.06 -0.81 10.93
C VAL A 8 -10.10 -0.96 9.75
N VAL A 9 -10.21 -0.06 8.77
CA VAL A 9 -9.30 0.03 7.64
C VAL A 9 -8.67 1.42 7.63
N SER A 10 -7.35 1.47 7.81
CA SER A 10 -6.56 2.69 7.68
C SER A 10 -6.08 2.85 6.24
N VAL A 11 -6.17 4.07 5.71
CA VAL A 11 -5.66 4.47 4.39
C VAL A 11 -4.87 5.79 4.46
N MET A 12 -4.30 6.06 5.64
CA MET A 12 -3.50 7.27 5.88
C MET A 12 -2.16 7.18 5.15
N LEU A 13 -1.73 8.28 4.55
CA LEU A 13 -0.40 8.37 3.96
C LEU A 13 0.63 8.62 5.08
N LEU A 14 1.49 7.65 5.37
CA LEU A 14 2.49 7.72 6.44
C LEU A 14 3.68 8.60 6.02
N VAL A 15 3.48 9.93 5.98
CA VAL A 15 4.49 10.89 5.52
C VAL A 15 5.34 11.50 6.63
N ASP A 16 4.89 11.43 7.87
CA ASP A 16 5.56 12.04 9.02
C ASP A 16 5.24 11.29 10.31
N GLU A 17 5.99 11.63 11.37
CA GLU A 17 5.85 11.05 12.71
C GLU A 17 4.46 11.26 13.31
N GLY A 18 3.80 12.39 12.99
CA GLY A 18 2.45 12.69 13.47
C GLY A 18 1.44 11.70 12.92
N VAL A 19 1.45 11.46 11.61
CA VAL A 19 0.56 10.48 10.97
C VAL A 19 0.90 9.05 11.40
N ALA A 20 2.18 8.73 11.56
CA ALA A 20 2.61 7.43 12.11
C ALA A 20 2.05 7.20 13.53
N GLN A 21 2.13 8.21 14.39
CA GLN A 21 1.57 8.13 15.74
C GLN A 21 0.04 8.03 15.74
N LEU A 22 -0.64 8.68 14.79
CA LEU A 22 -2.09 8.52 14.60
C LEU A 22 -2.47 7.08 14.26
N GLN A 23 -1.69 6.40 13.40
CA GLN A 23 -1.92 4.99 13.09
C GLN A 23 -1.76 4.11 14.33
N ILE A 24 -0.71 4.31 15.12
CA ILE A 24 -0.50 3.59 16.39
C ILE A 24 -1.68 3.81 17.35
N ASN A 25 -2.16 5.04 17.47
CA ASN A 25 -3.31 5.37 18.32
C ASN A 25 -4.60 4.71 17.82
N LEU A 26 -4.81 4.65 16.50
CA LEU A 26 -5.95 3.97 15.90
C LEU A 26 -5.92 2.47 16.18
N ILE A 27 -4.75 1.83 16.11
CA ILE A 27 -4.57 0.41 16.46
C ILE A 27 -4.95 0.16 17.93
N ARG A 28 -4.47 1.00 18.85
CA ARG A 28 -4.79 0.91 20.28
C ARG A 28 -6.28 1.12 20.55
N ALA A 29 -6.88 2.12 19.91
CA ALA A 29 -8.30 2.40 20.05
C ALA A 29 -9.16 1.23 19.53
N ALA A 30 -8.80 0.67 18.37
CA ALA A 30 -9.43 -0.54 17.84
C ALA A 30 -9.36 -1.70 18.85
N ALA A 31 -8.16 -1.96 19.39
CA ALA A 31 -7.94 -3.03 20.37
C ALA A 31 -8.75 -2.86 21.65
N GLN A 32 -9.00 -1.62 22.07
CA GLN A 32 -9.72 -1.27 23.30
C GLN A 32 -11.24 -1.09 23.10
N SER A 33 -11.72 -1.02 21.86
CA SER A 33 -13.12 -0.72 21.54
C SER A 33 -14.12 -1.78 22.02
N GLY A 34 -13.66 -3.00 22.27
CA GLY A 34 -14.50 -4.14 22.64
C GLY A 34 -15.32 -4.74 21.48
N THR A 35 -15.37 -4.09 20.32
CA THR A 35 -16.17 -4.54 19.16
C THR A 35 -15.34 -4.80 17.92
N VAL A 36 -14.21 -4.12 17.75
CA VAL A 36 -13.32 -4.33 16.61
C VAL A 36 -12.57 -5.64 16.81
N THR A 37 -12.66 -6.51 15.81
CA THR A 37 -11.96 -7.81 15.79
C THR A 37 -10.89 -7.86 14.70
N LYS A 38 -10.93 -6.92 13.75
CA LYS A 38 -10.01 -6.85 12.62
C LYS A 38 -9.50 -5.43 12.40
N SER A 39 -8.21 -5.30 12.11
CA SER A 39 -7.58 -4.01 11.83
C SER A 39 -6.62 -4.13 10.65
N ILE A 40 -6.87 -3.36 9.60
CA ILE A 40 -5.97 -3.24 8.44
C ILE A 40 -5.22 -1.91 8.57
N PRO A 41 -3.92 -1.93 8.94
CA PRO A 41 -3.09 -0.71 8.97
C PRO A 41 -2.82 -0.18 7.55
N SER A 42 -2.41 1.07 7.44
CA SER A 42 -2.02 1.68 6.17
C SER A 42 -0.61 1.21 5.81
N GLU A 43 -0.56 0.19 4.96
CA GLU A 43 0.64 -0.62 4.69
C GLU A 43 0.82 -0.92 3.19
N TYR A 44 0.12 -0.14 2.35
CA TYR A 44 -0.05 -0.35 0.90
C TYR A 44 1.16 0.08 0.07
N TYR A 45 2.32 -0.51 0.37
CA TYR A 45 3.57 -0.31 -0.36
C TYR A 45 4.32 -1.65 -0.47
N THR A 46 5.60 -1.63 -0.84
CA THR A 46 6.51 -2.78 -0.78
C THR A 46 6.88 -3.13 0.66
N ASP A 47 7.47 -4.29 0.93
CA ASP A 47 7.98 -4.52 2.28
C ASP A 47 9.05 -3.47 2.66
N PRO A 48 9.00 -2.92 3.90
CA PRO A 48 10.00 -1.97 4.36
C PRO A 48 11.37 -2.66 4.37
N ILE A 49 12.37 -2.03 3.75
CA ILE A 49 13.76 -2.49 3.78
C ILE A 49 14.45 -1.74 4.93
N PRO A 50 14.88 -2.43 6.01
CA PRO A 50 15.51 -1.78 7.16
C PRO A 50 16.65 -0.85 6.73
N GLY A 51 16.58 0.40 7.15
CA GLY A 51 17.52 1.44 6.75
C GLY A 51 17.34 2.72 7.58
N PRO A 52 18.19 3.73 7.39
CA PRO A 52 18.13 4.97 8.15
C PRO A 52 16.93 5.87 7.78
N ASP A 53 16.13 5.47 6.79
CA ASP A 53 15.00 6.24 6.28
C ASP A 53 13.78 6.14 7.22
N LEU A 54 13.17 7.28 7.51
CA LEU A 54 12.02 7.41 8.40
C LEU A 54 10.79 6.70 7.84
N PHE A 55 10.60 6.71 6.50
CA PHE A 55 9.46 6.06 5.85
C PHE A 55 9.47 4.53 6.00
N THR A 56 10.63 3.94 6.27
CA THR A 56 10.77 2.50 6.56
C THR A 56 10.40 2.16 8.00
N ASN A 57 10.62 3.07 8.95
CA ASN A 57 10.43 2.79 10.38
C ASN A 57 8.97 2.87 10.82
N PHE A 58 8.17 3.79 10.28
CA PHE A 58 6.74 3.88 10.62
C PHE A 58 5.94 2.58 10.39
N PRO A 59 6.11 1.88 9.24
CA PRO A 59 5.53 0.56 9.02
C PRO A 59 5.93 -0.46 10.10
N ILE A 60 7.22 -0.51 10.43
CA ILE A 60 7.79 -1.48 11.38
C ILE A 60 7.22 -1.25 12.78
N GLU A 61 7.10 0.01 13.20
CA GLU A 61 6.51 0.37 14.49
C GLU A 61 5.02 0.03 14.57
N ALA A 62 4.26 0.27 13.49
CA ALA A 62 2.85 -0.10 13.42
C ALA A 62 2.68 -1.63 13.49
N GLU A 63 3.50 -2.40 12.78
CA GLU A 63 3.54 -3.86 12.86
C GLU A 63 3.87 -4.35 14.28
N ALA A 64 4.85 -3.73 14.94
CA ALA A 64 5.23 -4.06 16.31
C ALA A 64 4.09 -3.75 17.30
N GLU A 65 3.36 -2.65 17.13
CA GLU A 65 2.18 -2.34 17.94
C GLU A 65 1.07 -3.38 17.72
N LEU A 66 0.78 -3.79 16.48
CA LEU A 66 -0.21 -4.83 16.18
C LEU A 66 0.10 -6.15 16.89
N CYS A 67 1.38 -6.52 16.97
CA CYS A 67 1.83 -7.72 17.69
C CYS A 67 1.52 -7.68 19.20
N ARG A 68 1.30 -6.50 19.79
CA ARG A 68 0.89 -6.35 21.20
C ARG A 68 -0.59 -6.67 21.42
N HIS A 69 -1.38 -6.75 20.36
CA HIS A 69 -2.84 -6.97 20.40
C HIS A 69 -3.23 -8.25 19.64
N PRO A 70 -2.84 -9.45 20.12
CA PRO A 70 -3.00 -10.71 19.39
C PRO A 70 -4.47 -11.11 19.16
N HIS A 71 -5.42 -10.50 19.86
CA HIS A 71 -6.86 -10.67 19.63
C HIS A 71 -7.36 -9.95 18.37
N LEU A 72 -6.60 -8.97 17.85
CA LEU A 72 -6.91 -8.33 16.58
C LEU A 72 -6.34 -9.15 15.42
N THR A 73 -7.20 -9.53 14.50
CA THR A 73 -6.77 -10.12 13.23
C THR A 73 -6.31 -9.03 12.28
N CYS A 74 -5.03 -9.05 11.92
CA CYS A 74 -4.39 -7.95 11.21
C CYS A 74 -3.60 -8.46 10.00
N PRO A 75 -4.06 -8.23 8.76
CA PRO A 75 -3.33 -8.55 7.56
C PRO A 75 -2.46 -7.36 7.17
N LEU A 76 -1.22 -7.63 6.80
CA LEU A 76 -0.34 -6.65 6.19
C LEU A 76 -0.51 -6.75 4.69
N ILE A 77 -1.16 -5.75 4.09
CA ILE A 77 -1.52 -5.74 2.67
C ILE A 77 -0.49 -4.92 1.91
N ARG A 78 0.30 -5.60 1.06
CA ARG A 78 1.24 -5.00 0.13
C ARG A 78 0.62 -4.86 -1.24
N VAL A 79 0.94 -3.78 -1.95
CA VAL A 79 0.41 -3.53 -3.32
C VAL A 79 1.51 -3.27 -4.35
N GLY A 80 2.78 -3.28 -3.94
CA GLY A 80 3.87 -2.79 -4.77
C GLY A 80 3.77 -1.28 -4.97
N ILE A 81 3.73 -0.83 -6.22
CA ILE A 81 3.56 0.58 -6.58
C ILE A 81 2.18 0.79 -7.22
N PHE A 82 1.48 1.85 -6.85
CA PHE A 82 0.25 2.21 -7.53
C PHE A 82 0.51 2.67 -8.97
N LEU A 83 -0.24 2.12 -9.93
CA LEU A 83 -0.06 2.38 -11.37
C LEU A 83 -0.08 3.87 -11.76
N TYR A 84 -0.82 4.70 -11.01
CA TYR A 84 -0.91 6.14 -11.28
C TYR A 84 0.46 6.83 -11.26
N HIS A 85 1.38 6.36 -10.41
CA HIS A 85 2.73 6.91 -10.30
C HIS A 85 3.53 6.81 -11.62
N LEU A 86 3.22 5.83 -12.49
CA LEU A 86 3.90 5.66 -13.77
C LEU A 86 3.33 6.50 -14.91
N THR A 87 2.16 7.10 -14.72
CA THR A 87 1.45 7.83 -15.77
C THR A 87 1.26 9.31 -15.43
N MET A 88 1.26 9.67 -14.14
CA MET A 88 1.00 11.05 -13.74
C MET A 88 2.09 12.04 -14.21
N PRO A 89 1.70 13.23 -14.69
CA PRO A 89 0.31 13.74 -14.78
C PRO A 89 -0.48 13.26 -16.02
N HIS A 90 0.21 12.70 -17.03
CA HIS A 90 -0.34 12.35 -18.35
C HIS A 90 -1.35 11.20 -18.31
N ASN A 91 -2.52 11.39 -18.93
CA ASN A 91 -3.56 10.35 -19.05
C ASN A 91 -3.98 9.71 -17.71
N SER A 92 -3.74 10.38 -16.58
CA SER A 92 -4.16 9.86 -15.28
C SER A 92 -5.69 9.80 -15.23
N LYS A 93 -6.23 8.59 -15.09
CA LYS A 93 -7.61 8.44 -14.62
C LYS A 93 -7.73 9.21 -13.30
N LYS A 94 -8.90 9.80 -13.03
CA LYS A 94 -9.15 10.58 -11.81
C LYS A 94 -8.61 9.84 -10.58
N THR A 95 -7.61 10.43 -9.93
CA THR A 95 -6.94 9.87 -8.74
C THR A 95 -6.73 10.98 -7.71
N TYR A 96 -6.66 10.59 -6.44
CA TYR A 96 -6.33 11.46 -5.31
C TYR A 96 -4.95 11.14 -4.73
N ILE A 97 -4.20 10.25 -5.38
CA ILE A 97 -2.84 9.90 -5.02
C ILE A 97 -1.92 11.01 -5.50
N SER A 98 -1.02 11.48 -4.62
CA SER A 98 0.01 12.44 -4.99
C SER A 98 0.99 11.82 -6.01
N PRO A 99 1.44 12.59 -7.02
CA PRO A 99 2.47 12.12 -7.94
C PRO A 99 3.72 11.67 -7.19
N PHE A 100 4.32 10.57 -7.63
CA PHE A 100 5.61 10.08 -7.14
C PHE A 100 6.32 9.42 -8.32
N TRP A 101 7.47 9.96 -8.71
CA TRP A 101 8.24 9.48 -9.87
C TRP A 101 9.43 8.66 -9.39
N ALA A 102 9.40 7.35 -9.64
CA ALA A 102 10.49 6.45 -9.25
C ALA A 102 11.32 5.94 -10.44
N PHE A 103 10.72 5.89 -11.65
CA PHE A 103 11.33 5.22 -12.81
C PHE A 103 11.14 5.91 -14.15
N VAL A 104 10.10 6.76 -14.28
CA VAL A 104 9.67 7.31 -15.56
C VAL A 104 9.54 8.82 -15.44
N ASP A 105 10.18 9.51 -16.37
CA ASP A 105 9.95 10.92 -16.70
C ASP A 105 9.26 10.96 -18.07
N ILE A 106 7.94 11.09 -18.06
CA ILE A 106 7.14 11.08 -19.29
C ILE A 106 7.37 12.38 -20.09
N ASP A 107 7.62 13.51 -19.42
CA ASP A 107 7.83 14.80 -20.09
C ASP A 107 9.08 14.78 -20.96
N HIS A 108 10.10 14.02 -20.55
CA HIS A 108 11.35 13.88 -21.28
C HIS A 108 11.50 12.54 -22.02
N GLU A 109 10.46 11.68 -22.00
CA GLU A 109 10.49 10.32 -22.53
C GLU A 109 11.67 9.49 -21.98
N GLN A 110 12.00 9.69 -20.70
CA GLN A 110 13.13 9.04 -20.06
C GLN A 110 12.69 8.01 -19.03
N CYS A 111 13.49 6.97 -18.97
CA CYS A 111 13.34 5.88 -18.04
C CYS A 111 14.67 5.68 -17.30
N VAL A 112 14.66 5.74 -15.97
CA VAL A 112 15.87 5.57 -15.15
C VAL A 112 15.66 4.40 -14.20
N PHE A 113 16.54 3.41 -14.30
CA PHE A 113 16.44 2.17 -13.54
C PHE A 113 17.78 1.83 -12.90
N SER A 114 17.74 1.22 -11.71
CA SER A 114 18.95 0.69 -11.07
C SER A 114 19.38 -0.63 -11.73
N GLY A 115 20.66 -0.72 -12.10
CA GLY A 115 21.23 -1.93 -12.70
C GLY A 115 20.79 -2.16 -14.15
N ASP A 116 20.45 -3.40 -14.50
CA ASP A 116 20.04 -3.81 -15.86
C ASP A 116 18.51 -3.77 -16.07
N GLY A 117 17.75 -3.30 -15.08
CA GLY A 117 16.29 -3.24 -15.12
C GLY A 117 15.60 -4.61 -15.14
N SER A 118 16.30 -5.71 -14.83
CA SER A 118 15.71 -7.07 -14.78
C SER A 118 14.82 -7.31 -13.56
N GLN A 119 14.78 -6.38 -12.61
CA GLN A 119 14.00 -6.49 -11.38
C GLN A 119 12.50 -6.47 -11.66
N SER A 120 11.74 -7.28 -10.92
CA SER A 120 10.29 -7.31 -11.00
C SER A 120 9.68 -6.10 -10.33
N LEU A 121 8.81 -5.41 -11.06
CA LEU A 121 7.97 -4.33 -10.57
C LEU A 121 6.54 -4.84 -10.41
N VAL A 122 6.03 -4.84 -9.18
CA VAL A 122 4.63 -5.14 -8.89
C VAL A 122 3.84 -3.84 -8.94
N LEU A 123 2.80 -3.85 -9.77
CA LEU A 123 1.95 -2.70 -10.02
C LEU A 123 0.50 -3.02 -9.70
N THR A 124 -0.17 -2.09 -9.02
CA THR A 124 -1.56 -2.28 -8.59
C THR A 124 -2.40 -1.05 -8.90
N HIS A 125 -3.60 -1.24 -9.44
CA HIS A 125 -4.57 -0.17 -9.55
C HIS A 125 -5.30 0.00 -8.22
N SER A 126 -5.59 1.24 -7.79
CA SER A 126 -6.24 1.47 -6.49
C SER A 126 -7.63 0.83 -6.39
N THR A 127 -8.35 0.68 -7.51
CA THR A 127 -9.64 -0.03 -7.53
C THR A 127 -9.48 -1.52 -7.29
N ASP A 128 -8.38 -2.13 -7.73
CA ASP A 128 -8.11 -3.55 -7.49
C ASP A 128 -7.76 -3.77 -6.02
N ALA A 129 -6.97 -2.85 -5.44
CA ALA A 129 -6.70 -2.85 -4.01
C ALA A 129 -7.99 -2.70 -3.19
N ALA A 130 -8.86 -1.76 -3.55
CA ALA A 130 -10.15 -1.57 -2.88
C ALA A 130 -11.07 -2.79 -3.02
N ALA A 131 -11.17 -3.37 -4.22
CA ALA A 131 -11.99 -4.56 -4.49
C ALA A 131 -11.50 -5.81 -3.74
N TYR A 132 -10.18 -5.92 -3.54
CA TYR A 132 -9.59 -6.96 -2.71
C TYR A 132 -9.91 -6.73 -1.23
N ILE A 133 -9.71 -5.52 -0.70
CA ILE A 133 -9.99 -5.17 0.69
C ILE A 133 -11.47 -5.39 1.01
N GLU A 134 -12.38 -4.97 0.13
CA GLU A 134 -13.82 -5.21 0.27
C GLU A 134 -14.14 -6.70 0.44
N ARG A 135 -13.57 -7.55 -0.43
CA ARG A 135 -13.75 -9.01 -0.35
C ARG A 135 -13.16 -9.57 0.93
N LEU A 136 -11.96 -9.12 1.30
CA LEU A 136 -11.27 -9.56 2.51
C LEU A 136 -12.08 -9.22 3.77
N VAL A 137 -12.64 -8.01 3.86
CA VAL A 137 -13.54 -7.56 4.95
C VAL A 137 -14.70 -8.52 5.13
N GLY A 138 -15.28 -9.02 4.04
CA GLY A 138 -16.37 -10.01 4.05
C GLY A 138 -15.98 -11.43 4.48
N LEU A 139 -14.68 -11.77 4.54
CA LEU A 139 -14.24 -13.09 4.97
C LEU A 139 -14.18 -13.21 6.50
N PRO A 140 -14.42 -14.42 7.07
CA PRO A 140 -14.15 -14.69 8.47
C PRO A 140 -12.69 -14.38 8.86
N SER A 141 -12.45 -13.90 10.09
CA SER A 141 -11.10 -13.53 10.55
C SER A 141 -10.08 -14.67 10.47
N LYS A 142 -10.52 -15.92 10.68
CA LYS A 142 -9.68 -17.12 10.57
C LYS A 142 -9.08 -17.35 9.17
N ASP A 143 -9.68 -16.75 8.15
CA ASP A 143 -9.25 -16.92 6.75
C ASP A 143 -8.30 -15.79 6.30
N TRP A 144 -8.02 -14.83 7.19
CA TRP A 144 -7.10 -13.73 6.90
C TRP A 144 -5.64 -14.18 7.06
N GLN A 145 -4.88 -14.04 5.98
CA GLN A 145 -3.43 -14.27 6.02
C GLN A 145 -2.74 -13.11 6.73
N ARG A 146 -1.65 -13.39 7.46
CA ARG A 146 -0.87 -12.35 8.15
C ARG A 146 -0.26 -11.35 7.19
N LYS A 147 0.14 -11.80 6.00
CA LYS A 147 0.64 -10.97 4.91
C LYS A 147 -0.10 -11.32 3.62
N SER A 148 -0.37 -10.33 2.78
CA SER A 148 -0.98 -10.54 1.48
C SER A 148 -0.41 -9.55 0.48
N LEU A 149 -0.10 -10.02 -0.72
CA LEU A 149 0.33 -9.19 -1.83
C LEU A 149 -0.80 -9.11 -2.84
N ILE A 150 -1.20 -7.88 -3.16
CA ILE A 150 -2.06 -7.59 -4.29
C ILE A 150 -1.12 -7.24 -5.44
N ALA A 151 -1.12 -8.08 -6.47
CA ALA A 151 -0.31 -7.89 -7.68
C ALA A 151 -1.25 -7.91 -8.89
N SER A 152 -1.70 -6.73 -9.32
CA SER A 152 -2.54 -6.62 -10.52
C SER A 152 -1.72 -6.87 -11.80
N ASN A 153 -0.51 -6.31 -11.84
CA ASN A 153 0.42 -6.50 -12.95
C ASN A 153 1.86 -6.67 -12.41
N ILE A 154 2.67 -7.47 -13.11
CA ILE A 154 4.08 -7.69 -12.81
C ILE A 154 4.86 -7.57 -14.13
N LEU A 155 5.84 -6.68 -14.17
CA LEU A 155 6.71 -6.46 -15.33
C LEU A 155 8.17 -6.30 -14.90
N GLN A 156 9.12 -6.46 -15.81
CA GLN A 156 10.50 -6.08 -15.51
C GLN A 156 10.65 -4.59 -15.69
N VAL A 157 11.43 -3.94 -14.82
CA VAL A 157 11.59 -2.48 -14.85
C VAL A 157 12.02 -1.98 -16.26
N LYS A 158 12.91 -2.70 -16.95
CA LYS A 158 13.32 -2.40 -18.33
C LYS A 158 12.18 -2.42 -19.36
N ASP A 159 11.07 -3.12 -19.08
CA ASP A 159 9.92 -3.18 -19.97
C ASP A 159 9.10 -1.87 -19.93
N LEU A 160 9.40 -0.94 -19.02
CA LEU A 160 8.76 0.38 -18.98
C LEU A 160 9.14 1.26 -20.17
N GLU A 161 10.40 1.22 -20.62
CA GLU A 161 10.88 2.06 -21.74
C GLU A 161 10.06 1.85 -23.03
N PRO A 162 9.89 0.63 -23.56
CA PRO A 162 9.07 0.43 -24.76
C PRO A 162 7.58 0.74 -24.53
N LEU A 163 7.09 0.69 -23.28
CA LEU A 163 5.71 1.07 -22.95
C LEU A 163 5.52 2.60 -22.98
N VAL A 164 6.51 3.35 -22.49
CA VAL A 164 6.51 4.82 -22.54
C VAL A 164 6.60 5.30 -23.97
N GLU A 165 7.51 4.75 -24.79
CA GLU A 165 7.62 5.10 -26.21
C GLU A 165 6.31 4.89 -26.97
N LYS A 166 5.57 3.82 -26.66
CA LYS A 166 4.27 3.52 -27.29
C LYS A 166 3.18 4.50 -26.88
N LEU A 167 3.29 5.13 -25.70
CA LEU A 167 2.29 6.08 -25.20
C LEU A 167 2.54 7.51 -25.69
N THR A 168 3.79 7.86 -26.01
CA THR A 168 4.16 9.22 -26.43
C THR A 168 4.28 9.41 -27.95
N ARG A 169 4.33 8.31 -28.72
CA ARG A 169 4.35 8.31 -30.21
C ARG A 169 3.01 7.89 -30.82
#